data_AF-A0A2Z6E1E5-F1
#
_entry.id   AF-A0A2Z6E1E5-F1
#
_cell.length_a   1.000
_cell.length_b   1.000
_cell.length_c   1.000
_cell.angle_alpha   90.00
_cell.angle_beta   90.00
_cell.angle_gamma   90.00
#
_symmetry.space_group_name_H-M   'P 1'
#
loop_
_entity.id
_entity.type
_entity.pdbx_description
1 polymer ?
#
loop_
_entity_poly.entity_id
_entity_poly.type
_entity_poly.pdbx_seq_one_letter_code
_entity_poly.pdbx_strand_id
1 'polypeptide(L)'
;MNRTLRRRLGLFAATGVLVALAIWQWQHDRARRPAQLLDLEPTAVRRIDIRFAGGTAHHCERRRDRWSCTGDSTAPPDEGWLDDLAALAATPVTDWRPASAFDPRKLGLAPPAIVVRLDDHRLEYGDEAATGPFRFVRVDGARIALVPLAATPRPARQAARVAGP
;
A
#
# COMPACT_ATOMS: atom_id res chain seq x y z
N MET A 1 -0.06 -47.80 -33.46
CA MET A 1 0.12 -46.52 -32.74
C MET A 1 -0.97 -46.37 -31.69
N ASN A 2 -0.60 -46.44 -30.41
CA ASN A 2 -1.48 -46.89 -29.33
C ASN A 2 -2.55 -45.83 -29.00
N ARG A 3 -3.83 -46.20 -29.10
CA ARG A 3 -4.98 -45.30 -28.87
C ARG A 3 -4.94 -44.63 -27.49
N THR A 4 -4.35 -45.29 -26.51
CA THR A 4 -4.10 -44.78 -25.15
C THR A 4 -3.11 -43.61 -25.12
N LEU A 5 -2.08 -43.62 -25.97
CA LEU A 5 -1.10 -42.54 -26.06
C LEU A 5 -1.72 -41.27 -26.65
N ARG A 6 -2.56 -41.41 -27.69
CA ARG A 6 -3.31 -40.29 -28.30
C ARG A 6 -4.26 -39.62 -27.32
N ARG A 7 -4.97 -40.41 -26.49
CA ARG A 7 -5.91 -39.89 -25.47
C ARG A 7 -5.18 -39.13 -24.35
N ARG A 8 -4.02 -39.64 -23.89
CA ARG A 8 -3.18 -38.95 -22.90
C ARG A 8 -2.62 -37.64 -23.46
N LEU A 9 -2.14 -37.63 -24.71
CA LEU A 9 -1.70 -36.40 -25.37
C LEU A 9 -2.82 -35.37 -25.49
N GLY A 10 -4.04 -35.79 -25.85
CA GLY A 10 -5.20 -34.89 -25.90
C GLY A 10 -5.53 -34.27 -24.55
N LEU A 11 -5.45 -35.04 -23.46
CA LEU A 11 -5.63 -34.54 -22.09
C LEU A 11 -4.55 -33.52 -21.72
N PHE A 12 -3.27 -33.83 -21.96
CA PHE A 12 -2.19 -32.88 -21.67
C PHE A 12 -2.29 -31.59 -22.47
N ALA A 13 -2.67 -31.67 -23.75
CA ALA A 13 -2.90 -30.49 -24.57
C ALA A 13 -4.04 -29.63 -24.02
N ALA A 14 -5.17 -30.26 -23.64
CA ALA A 14 -6.30 -29.56 -23.04
C ALA A 14 -5.91 -28.88 -21.71
N THR A 15 -5.19 -29.57 -20.83
CA THR A 15 -4.68 -28.98 -19.58
C THR A 15 -3.72 -27.83 -19.85
N GLY A 16 -2.80 -27.96 -20.82
CA GLY A 16 -1.89 -26.90 -21.21
C GLY A 16 -2.60 -25.64 -21.70
N VAL A 17 -3.64 -25.80 -22.52
CA VAL A 17 -4.49 -24.69 -22.99
C VAL A 17 -5.21 -24.01 -21.81
N LEU A 18 -5.77 -24.79 -20.88
CA LEU A 18 -6.44 -24.22 -19.70
C LEU A 18 -5.48 -23.44 -18.80
N VAL A 19 -4.27 -23.95 -18.57
CA VAL A 19 -3.24 -23.25 -17.79
C VAL A 19 -2.80 -21.96 -18.48
N ALA A 20 -2.59 -22.00 -19.79
CA ALA A 20 -2.22 -20.80 -20.56
C ALA A 20 -3.31 -19.73 -20.49
N LEU A 21 -4.58 -20.12 -20.62
CA LEU A 21 -5.73 -19.21 -20.47
C LEU A 21 -5.83 -18.63 -19.07
N ALA A 22 -5.58 -19.42 -18.02
CA ALA A 22 -5.59 -18.94 -16.65
C ALA A 22 -4.47 -17.92 -16.38
N ILE A 23 -3.25 -18.17 -16.88
CA ILE A 23 -2.13 -17.21 -16.77
C ILE A 23 -2.46 -15.93 -17.54
N TRP A 24 -3.02 -16.06 -18.74
CA TRP A 24 -3.38 -14.90 -19.56
C TRP A 24 -4.48 -14.06 -18.91
N GLN A 25 -5.54 -14.69 -18.37
CA GLN A 25 -6.58 -13.99 -17.61
C GLN A 25 -5.98 -13.28 -16.40
N TRP A 26 -5.11 -13.95 -15.65
CA TRP A 26 -4.47 -13.34 -14.48
C TRP A 26 -3.63 -12.10 -14.83
N GLN A 27 -2.85 -12.17 -15.91
CA GLN A 27 -2.07 -11.02 -16.39
C GLN A 27 -2.96 -9.88 -16.88
N HIS A 28 -4.03 -10.22 -17.59
CA HIS A 28 -4.95 -9.24 -18.15
C HIS A 28 -5.82 -8.58 -17.07
N ASP A 29 -6.22 -9.32 -16.05
CA ASP A 29 -6.91 -8.79 -14.87
C ASP A 29 -5.98 -7.88 -14.06
N ARG A 30 -4.70 -8.22 -13.94
CA ARG A 30 -3.69 -7.31 -13.35
C ARG A 30 -3.54 -6.02 -14.14
N ALA A 31 -3.52 -6.08 -15.47
CA ALA A 31 -3.41 -4.89 -16.32
C ALA A 31 -4.64 -3.97 -16.25
N ARG A 32 -5.81 -4.50 -15.82
CA ARG A 32 -7.06 -3.75 -15.67
C ARG A 32 -7.31 -3.24 -14.25
N ARG A 33 -6.47 -3.61 -13.27
CA ARG A 33 -6.58 -3.06 -11.92
C ARG A 33 -6.29 -1.55 -11.98
N PRO A 34 -7.07 -0.71 -11.28
CA PRO A 34 -6.70 0.68 -11.08
C PRO A 34 -5.27 0.73 -10.54
N ALA A 35 -4.47 1.67 -11.01
CA ALA A 35 -3.11 1.83 -10.51
C ALA A 35 -3.16 1.97 -8.98
N GLN A 36 -2.28 1.28 -8.26
CA GLN A 36 -2.21 1.33 -6.81
C GLN A 36 -1.06 2.22 -6.37
N LEU A 37 -1.08 2.69 -5.11
CA LEU A 37 0.00 3.50 -4.54
C LEU A 37 1.36 2.79 -4.66
N LEU A 38 1.39 1.50 -4.34
CA LEU A 38 2.54 0.62 -4.45
C LEU A 38 2.14 -0.67 -5.16
N ASP A 39 3.08 -1.27 -5.89
CA ASP A 39 2.94 -2.64 -6.42
C ASP A 39 3.39 -3.64 -5.33
N LEU A 40 2.78 -3.53 -4.15
CA LEU A 40 3.11 -4.28 -2.95
C LEU A 40 1.83 -4.84 -2.34
N GLU A 41 1.77 -6.17 -2.19
CA GLU A 41 0.67 -6.83 -1.51
C GLU A 41 0.71 -6.46 -0.01
N PRO A 42 -0.42 -6.06 0.61
CA PRO A 42 -0.45 -5.65 2.02
C PRO A 42 0.11 -6.69 2.99
N THR A 43 -0.10 -7.98 2.70
CA THR A 43 0.40 -9.09 3.54
C THR A 43 1.91 -9.31 3.41
N ALA A 44 2.53 -8.77 2.36
CA ALA A 44 3.97 -8.82 2.15
C ALA A 44 4.72 -7.76 2.96
N VAL A 45 4.04 -6.71 3.44
CA VAL A 45 4.66 -5.63 4.22
C VAL A 45 5.27 -6.17 5.50
N ARG A 46 6.56 -5.89 5.73
CA ARG A 46 7.31 -6.35 6.91
C ARG A 46 7.73 -5.22 7.83
N ARG A 47 7.92 -4.01 7.34
CA ARG A 47 8.29 -2.84 8.14
C ARG A 47 7.32 -1.69 7.88
N ILE A 48 6.88 -1.04 8.96
CA ILE A 48 6.06 0.15 8.93
C ILE A 48 6.72 1.20 9.82
N ASP A 49 7.12 2.32 9.23
CA ASP A 49 7.47 3.52 9.96
C ASP A 49 6.43 4.59 9.72
N ILE A 50 5.83 5.16 10.75
CA ILE A 50 4.83 6.22 10.59
C ILE A 50 5.12 7.40 11.50
N ARG A 51 5.00 8.60 10.94
CA ARG A 51 5.16 9.86 11.66
C ARG A 51 4.12 10.86 11.20
N PHE A 52 3.35 11.38 12.16
CA PHE A 52 2.45 12.51 11.98
C PHE A 52 3.20 13.82 12.26
N ALA A 53 2.78 14.93 11.64
CA ALA A 53 3.32 16.24 11.94
C ALA A 53 3.18 16.55 13.45
N GLY A 54 4.30 16.92 14.09
CA GLY A 54 4.36 17.21 15.53
C GLY A 54 4.29 15.98 16.45
N GLY A 55 4.17 14.75 15.92
CA GLY A 55 4.09 13.52 16.71
C GLY A 55 5.37 12.69 16.71
N THR A 56 5.42 11.70 17.60
CA THR A 56 6.49 10.70 17.67
C THR A 56 6.42 9.74 16.48
N ALA A 57 7.58 9.30 15.98
CA ALA A 57 7.64 8.25 14.99
C ALA A 57 7.36 6.89 15.63
N HIS A 58 6.53 6.07 14.99
CA HIS A 58 6.32 4.67 15.36
C HIS A 58 7.03 3.78 14.36
N HIS A 59 7.83 2.85 14.88
CA HIS A 59 8.65 1.94 14.09
C HIS A 59 8.23 0.51 14.41
N CYS A 60 7.61 -0.18 13.45
CA CYS A 60 7.02 -1.49 13.65
C CYS A 60 7.53 -2.49 12.60
N GLU A 61 7.79 -3.71 13.04
CA GLU A 61 8.26 -4.81 12.21
C GLU A 61 7.38 -6.05 12.41
N ARG A 62 7.08 -6.75 11.33
CA ARG A 62 6.34 -8.02 11.34
C ARG A 62 7.31 -9.19 11.34
N ARG A 63 7.31 -9.98 12.42
CA ARG A 63 8.14 -11.17 12.58
C ARG A 63 7.27 -12.37 12.97
N ARG A 64 7.38 -13.48 12.22
CA ARG A 64 6.55 -14.68 12.41
C ARG A 64 5.05 -14.33 12.47
N ASP A 65 4.64 -13.50 11.52
CA ASP A 65 3.29 -12.98 11.31
C ASP A 65 2.68 -12.14 12.45
N ARG A 66 3.46 -11.82 13.49
CA ARG A 66 3.06 -10.85 14.52
C ARG A 66 3.81 -9.55 14.37
N TRP A 67 3.13 -8.46 14.70
CA TRP A 67 3.73 -7.14 14.73
C TRP A 67 4.48 -6.91 16.05
N SER A 68 5.61 -6.24 15.96
CA SER A 68 6.38 -5.75 17.09
C SER A 68 6.79 -4.30 16.82
N CYS A 69 6.49 -3.39 17.74
CA CYS A 69 6.86 -1.99 17.60
C CYS A 69 7.97 -1.62 18.57
N THR A 70 8.89 -0.78 18.13
CA THR A 70 9.91 -0.16 18.98
C THR A 70 9.38 1.20 19.46
N GLY A 71 9.21 1.34 20.78
CA GLY A 71 8.61 2.51 21.44
C GLY A 71 8.19 2.22 22.90
N ASP A 72 7.90 3.27 23.67
CA ASP A 72 7.72 3.29 25.16
C ASP A 72 6.44 2.60 25.69
N SER A 73 5.94 1.56 25.03
CA SER A 73 4.77 0.82 25.51
C SER A 73 5.08 -0.64 25.73
N THR A 74 4.93 -1.09 26.97
CA THR A 74 4.87 -2.51 27.36
C THR A 74 3.61 -3.20 26.84
N ALA A 75 2.64 -2.46 26.29
CA ALA A 75 1.42 -3.01 25.73
C ALA A 75 1.67 -3.60 24.33
N PRO A 76 0.97 -4.69 23.97
CA PRO A 76 1.02 -5.23 22.62
C PRO A 76 0.58 -4.17 21.59
N PRO A 77 1.23 -4.13 20.40
CA PRO A 77 0.87 -3.17 19.37
C PRO A 77 -0.57 -3.40 18.88
N ASP A 78 -1.22 -2.32 18.46
CA ASP A 78 -2.54 -2.39 17.82
C ASP A 78 -2.40 -3.01 16.42
N GLU A 79 -2.53 -4.34 16.34
CA GLU A 79 -2.34 -5.09 15.08
C GLU A 79 -3.32 -4.67 14.00
N GLY A 80 -4.58 -4.36 14.36
CA GLY A 80 -5.59 -3.89 13.40
C GLY A 80 -5.20 -2.56 12.77
N TRP A 81 -4.66 -1.63 13.55
CA TRP A 81 -4.13 -0.38 13.03
C TRP A 81 -2.93 -0.59 12.09
N LEU A 82 -2.03 -1.52 12.39
CA LEU A 82 -0.88 -1.83 11.53
C LEU A 82 -1.29 -2.51 10.23
N ASP A 83 -2.30 -3.38 10.28
CA ASP A 83 -2.88 -3.99 9.09
C ASP A 83 -3.60 -2.96 8.21
N ASP A 84 -4.31 -1.99 8.81
CA ASP A 84 -4.88 -0.85 8.08
C ASP A 84 -3.79 0.00 7.39
N LEU A 85 -2.64 0.20 8.05
CA LEU A 85 -1.50 0.90 7.46
C LEU A 85 -0.85 0.10 6.32
N ALA A 86 -0.71 -1.21 6.48
CA ALA A 86 -0.20 -2.09 5.43
C ALA A 86 -1.13 -2.10 4.20
N ALA A 87 -2.45 -2.05 4.44
CA ALA A 87 -3.46 -1.98 3.38
C ALA A 87 -3.33 -0.72 2.50
N LEU A 88 -2.69 0.34 3.00
CA LEU A 88 -2.43 1.55 2.20
C LEU A 88 -1.61 1.27 0.94
N ALA A 89 -0.74 0.25 0.94
CA ALA A 89 0.04 -0.13 -0.24
C ALA A 89 -0.86 -0.42 -1.46
N ALA A 90 -1.98 -1.09 -1.22
CA ALA A 90 -2.95 -1.48 -2.24
C ALA A 90 -4.00 -0.40 -2.57
N THR A 91 -3.85 0.82 -2.04
CA THR A 91 -4.82 1.90 -2.26
C THR A 91 -4.90 2.25 -3.75
N PRO A 92 -6.09 2.23 -4.36
CA PRO A 92 -6.25 2.66 -5.74
C PRO A 92 -6.01 4.16 -5.85
N VAL A 93 -5.24 4.56 -6.85
CA VAL A 93 -5.01 5.96 -7.20
C VAL A 93 -5.82 6.32 -8.43
N THR A 94 -6.30 7.55 -8.47
CA THR A 94 -7.03 8.04 -9.64
C THR A 94 -6.10 8.30 -10.81
N ASP A 95 -4.93 8.91 -10.53
CA ASP A 95 -3.97 9.28 -11.56
C ASP A 95 -2.57 9.48 -10.97
N TRP A 96 -1.56 9.25 -11.80
CA TRP A 96 -0.17 9.49 -11.49
C TRP A 96 0.35 10.70 -12.25
N ARG A 97 1.16 11.51 -11.57
CA ARG A 97 1.89 12.60 -12.18
C ARG A 97 3.34 12.65 -11.72
N PRO A 98 4.29 13.10 -12.56
CA PRO A 98 5.66 13.29 -12.14
C PRO A 98 5.72 14.39 -11.06
N ALA A 99 6.51 14.16 -10.00
CA ALA A 99 6.64 15.13 -8.92
C ALA A 99 7.26 16.46 -9.39
N SER A 100 8.09 16.43 -10.43
CA SER A 100 8.71 17.62 -11.04
C SER A 100 7.71 18.57 -11.70
N ALA A 101 6.48 18.13 -11.98
CA ALA A 101 5.45 18.99 -12.55
C ALA A 101 4.78 19.92 -11.52
N PHE A 102 5.06 19.76 -10.22
CA PHE A 102 4.40 20.53 -9.16
C PHE A 102 5.39 21.09 -8.15
N ASP A 103 5.04 22.23 -7.56
CA ASP A 103 5.71 22.75 -6.38
C ASP A 103 5.22 21.98 -5.13
N PRO A 104 6.10 21.25 -4.42
CA PRO A 104 5.69 20.46 -3.27
C PRO A 104 5.14 21.29 -2.11
N ARG A 105 5.51 22.57 -1.98
CA ARG A 105 4.96 23.43 -0.92
C ARG A 105 3.49 23.76 -1.16
N LYS A 106 3.08 23.90 -2.42
CA LYS A 106 1.68 24.17 -2.80
C LYS A 106 0.75 23.00 -2.57
N LEU A 107 1.30 21.79 -2.45
CA LEU A 107 0.54 20.55 -2.23
C LEU A 107 0.65 20.06 -0.78
N GLY A 108 1.23 20.84 0.14
CA GLY A 108 1.46 20.42 1.52
C GLY A 108 2.47 19.28 1.66
N LEU A 109 3.33 19.04 0.67
CA LEU A 109 4.34 17.98 0.65
C LEU A 109 5.72 18.46 1.14
N ALA A 110 5.84 19.72 1.57
CA ALA A 110 7.07 20.33 2.08
C ALA A 110 6.75 21.42 3.13
N PRO A 111 6.67 21.08 4.43
CA PRO A 111 6.80 19.73 5.00
C PRO A 111 5.53 18.89 4.79
N PRO A 112 5.64 17.56 4.64
CA PRO A 112 4.48 16.68 4.60
C PRO A 112 3.79 16.56 5.97
N ALA A 113 2.46 16.47 5.95
CA ALA A 113 1.65 16.31 7.16
C ALA A 113 1.79 14.91 7.79
N ILE A 114 1.96 13.88 6.96
CA ILE A 114 2.16 12.49 7.41
C ILE A 114 3.23 11.85 6.53
N VAL A 115 4.16 11.13 7.16
CA VAL A 115 5.12 10.28 6.45
C VAL A 115 4.91 8.85 6.90
N VAL A 116 4.64 7.97 5.94
CA VAL A 116 4.55 6.53 6.15
C VAL A 116 5.65 5.87 5.31
N ARG A 117 6.40 4.95 5.89
CA ARG A 117 7.28 4.04 5.16
C ARG A 117 6.70 2.65 5.25
N LEU A 118 6.50 2.02 4.11
CA LEU A 118 6.12 0.62 4.00
C LEU A 118 7.30 -0.10 3.34
N ASP A 119 8.02 -0.89 4.12
CA ASP A 119 9.31 -1.46 3.75
C ASP A 119 10.29 -0.38 3.25
N ASP A 120 10.63 -0.43 1.96
CA ASP A 120 11.56 0.51 1.32
C ASP A 120 10.85 1.70 0.65
N HIS A 121 9.51 1.70 0.63
CA HIS A 121 8.72 2.75 0.01
C HIS A 121 8.35 3.84 0.99
N ARG A 122 8.54 5.09 0.59
CA ARG A 122 8.18 6.28 1.36
C ARG A 122 6.97 6.97 0.76
N LEU A 123 5.90 7.06 1.53
CA LEU A 123 4.66 7.75 1.22
C LEU A 123 4.59 9.04 2.05
N GLU A 124 4.46 10.17 1.36
CA GLU A 124 4.35 11.48 1.99
C GLU A 124 2.98 12.06 1.66
N TYR A 125 2.16 12.26 2.67
CA TYR A 125 0.81 12.80 2.54
C TYR A 125 0.85 14.31 2.74
N GLY A 126 0.29 15.02 1.78
CA GLY A 126 0.14 16.46 1.80
C GLY A 126 -1.31 16.89 2.02
N ASP A 127 -1.68 17.98 1.35
CA ASP A 127 -2.98 18.63 1.49
C ASP A 127 -4.07 17.89 0.70
N GLU A 128 -5.31 18.23 1.04
CA GLU A 128 -6.49 17.77 0.32
C GLU A 128 -6.59 18.48 -1.04
N ALA A 129 -7.01 17.74 -2.06
CA ALA A 129 -7.19 18.28 -3.39
C ALA A 129 -8.46 19.13 -3.47
N ALA A 130 -8.39 20.26 -4.16
CA ALA A 130 -9.57 21.09 -4.40
C ALA A 130 -10.63 20.41 -5.29
N THR A 131 -10.26 19.35 -6.02
CA THR A 131 -11.09 18.70 -7.04
C THR A 131 -11.96 17.56 -6.50
N GLY A 132 -12.07 17.39 -5.17
CA GLY A 132 -12.94 16.38 -4.56
C GLY A 132 -12.36 15.80 -3.27
N PRO A 133 -12.90 14.68 -2.77
CA PRO A 133 -12.46 14.07 -1.50
C PRO A 133 -11.17 13.25 -1.69
N PHE A 134 -10.12 13.90 -2.18
CA PHE A 134 -8.82 13.30 -2.43
C PHE A 134 -7.71 14.02 -1.67
N ARG A 135 -6.57 13.35 -1.50
CA ARG A 135 -5.35 13.90 -0.90
C ARG A 135 -4.15 13.64 -1.80
N PHE A 136 -3.22 14.58 -1.84
CA PHE A 136 -1.96 14.40 -2.54
C PHE A 136 -1.02 13.47 -1.76
N VAL A 137 -0.48 12.47 -2.44
CA VAL A 137 0.53 11.56 -1.88
C VAL A 137 1.74 11.50 -2.82
N ARG A 138 2.92 11.83 -2.30
CA ARG A 138 4.18 11.62 -3.01
C ARG A 138 4.77 10.27 -2.64
N VAL A 139 5.15 9.49 -3.64
CA VAL A 139 5.76 8.16 -3.48
C VAL A 139 7.21 8.22 -3.94
N ASP A 140 8.11 7.84 -3.04
CA ASP A 140 9.56 7.75 -3.26
C ASP A 140 10.19 9.02 -3.85
N GLY A 141 9.56 10.17 -3.62
CA GLY A 141 10.00 11.47 -4.15
C GLY A 141 9.79 11.69 -5.66
N ALA A 142 9.45 10.64 -6.42
CA ALA A 142 9.45 10.69 -7.89
C ALA A 142 8.09 11.03 -8.50
N ARG A 143 7.00 10.57 -7.87
CA ARG A 143 5.64 10.64 -8.43
C ARG A 143 4.63 11.05 -7.38
N ILE A 144 3.58 11.75 -7.81
CA ILE A 144 2.48 12.22 -6.98
C ILE A 144 1.19 11.56 -7.47
N ALA A 145 0.42 11.00 -6.54
CA ALA A 145 -0.90 10.45 -6.76
C ALA A 145 -1.97 11.25 -6.02
N LEU A 146 -3.20 11.16 -6.53
CA LEU A 146 -4.41 11.48 -5.79
C LEU A 146 -5.00 10.21 -5.20
N VAL A 147 -5.16 10.19 -3.88
CA VAL A 147 -5.75 9.07 -3.14
C VAL A 147 -7.06 9.51 -2.48
N PRO A 148 -8.07 8.63 -2.34
CA PRO A 148 -9.28 8.97 -1.60
C PRO A 148 -8.96 9.37 -0.15
N LEU A 149 -9.65 10.38 0.40
CA LEU A 149 -9.44 10.81 1.78
C LEU A 149 -9.66 9.69 2.81
N ALA A 150 -10.52 8.71 2.49
CA ALA A 150 -10.76 7.55 3.33
C ALA A 150 -9.49 6.71 3.58
N ALA A 151 -8.53 6.74 2.64
CA ALA A 151 -7.23 6.08 2.72
C ALA A 151 -6.15 6.95 3.39
N THR A 152 -6.54 8.00 4.13
CA THR A 152 -5.59 8.78 4.92
C THR A 152 -5.21 8.01 6.20
N PRO A 153 -3.91 7.84 6.50
CA PRO A 153 -3.45 7.22 7.74
C PRO A 153 -4.03 7.95 8.96
N ARG A 154 -4.51 7.18 9.94
CA ARG A 154 -5.01 7.72 11.21
C ARG A 154 -4.07 7.33 12.35
N PRO A 155 -3.93 8.15 13.40
CA PRO A 155 -3.16 7.75 14.58
C PRO A 155 -3.82 6.56 15.27
N ALA A 156 -3.01 5.72 15.94
CA ALA A 156 -3.51 4.59 16.70
C ALA A 156 -4.50 5.06 17.78
N ARG A 157 -5.59 4.31 18.00
CA ARG A 157 -6.60 4.66 19.02
C ARG A 157 -6.02 4.73 20.43
N GLN A 158 -4.98 3.94 20.70
CA GLN A 158 -4.29 3.93 21.99
C GLN A 158 -3.45 5.21 22.22
N ALA A 159 -2.83 5.76 21.16
CA ALA A 159 -2.10 7.02 21.22
C ALA A 159 -3.03 8.23 21.43
N ALA A 160 -4.26 8.18 20.88
CA ALA A 160 -5.27 9.23 21.08
C ALA A 160 -5.75 9.34 22.55
N ARG A 161 -5.59 8.28 23.35
CA ARG A 161 -6.02 8.26 24.76
C ARG A 161 -5.02 8.92 25.71
N VAL A 162 -3.75 9.02 25.32
CA VAL A 162 -2.67 9.61 26.13
C VAL A 162 -2.54 11.12 25.85
N ALA A 163 -3.08 11.61 24.73
CA ALA A 163 -3.02 13.01 24.32
C ALA A 163 -4.30 13.82 24.62
N GLY A 164 -5.24 13.27 25.39
CA GLY A 164 -6.45 13.96 25.85
C GLY A 164 -6.32 14.41 27.31
N PRO A 165 -6.60 15.67 27.66
CA PRO A 165 -6.67 16.13 29.05
C PRO A 165 -7.85 15.53 29.81
#